data_AF-A0A6P0JSS7-F1
#
_entry.id   AF-A0A6P0JSS7-F1
#
_cell.length_a   1.000
_cell.length_b   1.000
_cell.length_c   1.000
_cell.angle_alpha   90.00
_cell.angle_beta   90.00
_cell.angle_gamma   90.00
#
_symmetry.space_group_name_H-M   'P 1'
#
loop_
_entity.id
_entity.type
_entity.pdbx_description
1 polymer ?
#
loop_
_entity_poly.entity_id
_entity_poly.type
_entity_poly.pdbx_seq_one_letter_code
_entity_poly.pdbx_strand_id
1 'polypeptide(L)'
;MWITFGGVAGEFYISTFLMASFYFSLPDKWRWDAAHYLVLVIAASSFWQSFWFWTHVKTGRESIPFGTLLRGRGDSAGDMNKLIFEHNWNPTDLVNTYSGLGNLCLLVLIGLYLYFLIRQNKAFLFGLKQRILFRLGNW
;
A
#
# COMPACT_ATOMS: atom_id res chain seq x y z
N MET A 1 5.28 13.97 16.13
CA MET A 1 4.76 14.03 14.75
C MET A 1 5.15 12.81 13.91
N TRP A 2 6.42 12.61 13.52
CA TRP A 2 6.81 11.55 12.58
C TRP A 2 6.54 10.12 13.06
N ILE A 3 6.77 9.82 14.33
CA ILE A 3 6.50 8.49 14.92
C ILE A 3 4.99 8.21 14.95
N THR A 4 4.20 9.22 15.34
CA THR A 4 2.72 9.18 15.37
C THR A 4 2.14 8.99 13.98
N PHE A 5 2.67 9.73 12.99
CA PHE A 5 2.30 9.58 11.59
C PHE A 5 2.70 8.19 11.06
N GLY A 6 3.89 7.75 11.45
CA GLY A 6 4.52 6.48 11.11
C GLY A 6 3.81 5.24 11.65
N GLY A 7 2.90 5.35 12.62
CA GLY A 7 2.05 4.23 13.03
C GLY A 7 1.21 3.72 11.86
N VAL A 8 0.28 4.56 11.38
CA VAL A 8 -0.57 4.23 10.24
C VAL A 8 0.19 4.24 8.91
N ALA A 9 1.09 5.21 8.69
CA ALA A 9 1.86 5.26 7.47
C ALA A 9 2.80 4.05 7.34
N GLY A 10 3.31 3.55 8.47
CA GLY A 10 4.19 2.39 8.55
C GLY A 10 3.52 1.10 8.06
N GLU A 11 2.22 0.92 8.31
CA GLU A 11 1.46 -0.22 7.76
C GLU A 11 1.52 -0.25 6.22
N PHE A 12 1.32 0.91 5.58
CA PHE A 12 1.44 1.03 4.13
C PHE A 12 2.86 0.77 3.64
N TYR A 13 3.85 1.41 4.27
CA TYR A 13 5.25 1.27 3.87
C TYR A 13 5.78 -0.15 4.03
N ILE A 14 5.56 -0.77 5.20
CA ILE A 14 6.04 -2.12 5.51
C ILE A 14 5.35 -3.14 4.60
N SER A 15 4.04 -3.03 4.42
CA SER A 15 3.30 -3.96 3.55
C SER A 15 3.76 -3.82 2.09
N THR A 16 3.90 -2.60 1.59
CA THR A 16 4.43 -2.33 0.23
C THR A 16 5.84 -2.90 0.08
N PHE A 17 6.71 -2.68 1.06
CA PHE A 17 8.09 -3.17 1.05
C PHE A 17 8.16 -4.70 1.04
N LEU A 18 7.34 -5.37 1.86
CA LEU A 18 7.26 -6.83 1.89
C LEU A 18 6.70 -7.43 0.60
N MET A 19 5.71 -6.77 -0.01
CA MET A 19 5.21 -7.18 -1.32
C MET A 19 6.25 -6.96 -2.43
N ALA A 20 7.06 -5.91 -2.33
CA ALA A 20 8.16 -5.65 -3.26
C ALA A 20 9.31 -6.64 -3.08
N SER A 21 9.62 -7.04 -1.85
CA SER A 21 10.70 -8.00 -1.54
C SER A 21 10.45 -9.39 -2.10
N PHE A 22 9.19 -9.73 -2.44
CA PHE A 22 8.85 -10.94 -3.20
C PHE A 22 9.67 -11.08 -4.49
N TYR A 23 9.98 -9.98 -5.17
CA TYR A 23 10.76 -10.00 -6.41
C TYR A 23 12.27 -10.06 -6.22
N PHE A 24 12.75 -9.91 -4.98
CA PHE A 24 14.17 -9.93 -4.66
C PHE A 24 14.52 -11.24 -3.94
N SER A 25 15.45 -12.01 -4.49
CA SER A 25 15.99 -13.19 -3.83
C SER A 25 16.78 -12.76 -2.59
N LEU A 26 16.20 -12.97 -1.41
CA LEU A 26 16.92 -12.84 -0.13
C LEU A 26 17.95 -13.98 0.00
N PRO A 27 19.02 -13.81 0.82
CA PRO A 27 20.10 -14.79 0.93
C PRO A 27 19.60 -16.20 1.28
N ASP A 28 20.18 -17.23 0.64
CA ASP A 28 19.79 -18.65 0.76
C ASP A 28 19.67 -19.18 2.20
N LYS A 29 20.32 -18.52 3.16
CA LYS A 29 20.29 -18.85 4.59
C LYS A 29 18.89 -18.77 5.21
N TRP A 30 17.95 -18.05 4.59
CA TRP A 30 16.61 -17.79 5.16
C TRP A 30 15.50 -18.76 4.71
N ARG A 31 15.80 -19.79 3.90
CA ARG A 31 14.78 -20.72 3.35
C ARG A 31 13.56 -19.96 2.80
N TRP A 32 13.84 -18.88 2.07
CA TRP A 32 12.83 -17.92 1.62
C TRP A 32 11.88 -18.49 0.56
N ASP A 33 12.15 -19.69 0.03
CA ASP A 33 11.45 -20.32 -1.11
C ASP A 33 9.94 -20.54 -0.94
N ALA A 34 9.47 -20.88 0.27
CA ALA A 34 8.02 -21.04 0.53
C ALA A 34 7.47 -19.91 1.41
N ALA A 35 8.31 -19.34 2.26
CA ALA A 35 7.94 -18.28 3.19
C ALA A 35 7.52 -17.00 2.44
N HIS A 36 8.09 -16.73 1.25
CA HIS A 36 7.75 -15.54 0.49
C HIS A 36 6.27 -15.47 0.08
N TYR A 37 5.62 -16.61 -0.19
CA TYR A 37 4.20 -16.61 -0.56
C TYR A 37 3.32 -16.30 0.65
N LEU A 38 3.66 -16.83 1.82
CA LEU A 38 2.94 -16.53 3.06
C LEU A 38 3.10 -15.07 3.46
N VAL A 39 4.34 -14.56 3.42
CA VAL A 39 4.63 -13.15 3.69
C VAL A 39 3.90 -12.25 2.70
N LEU A 40 3.86 -12.62 1.41
CA LEU A 40 3.14 -11.87 0.40
C LEU A 40 1.64 -11.81 0.69
N VAL A 41 1.00 -12.94 1.04
CA VAL A 41 -0.44 -12.99 1.36
C VAL A 41 -0.75 -12.14 2.59
N ILE A 42 0.07 -12.23 3.64
CA ILE A 42 -0.11 -11.44 4.86
C ILE A 42 0.05 -9.95 4.56
N ALA A 43 1.12 -9.57 3.87
CA ALA A 43 1.38 -8.18 3.50
C ALA A 43 0.29 -7.61 2.57
N ALA A 44 -0.15 -8.38 1.58
CA ALA A 44 -1.22 -7.97 0.68
C ALA A 44 -2.56 -7.81 1.42
N SER A 45 -2.87 -8.71 2.36
CA SER A 45 -4.08 -8.63 3.17
C SER A 45 -4.06 -7.39 4.07
N SER A 46 -2.94 -7.14 4.76
CA SER A 46 -2.76 -5.94 5.59
C SER A 46 -2.86 -4.66 4.77
N PHE A 47 -2.17 -4.60 3.63
CA PHE A 47 -2.24 -3.45 2.72
C PHE A 47 -3.67 -3.19 2.25
N TRP A 48 -4.38 -4.25 1.82
CA TRP A 48 -5.74 -4.13 1.31
C TRP A 48 -6.71 -3.63 2.39
N GLN A 49 -6.62 -4.17 3.60
CA GLN A 49 -7.43 -3.73 4.74
C GLN A 49 -7.22 -2.24 5.03
N SER A 50 -5.96 -1.80 5.20
CA SER A 50 -5.66 -0.38 5.47
C SER A 50 -6.08 0.51 4.30
N PHE A 51 -5.87 0.09 3.04
CA PHE A 51 -6.29 0.84 1.86
C PHE A 51 -7.82 1.03 1.79
N TRP A 52 -8.58 -0.03 2.06
CA TRP A 52 -10.04 0.03 2.07
C TRP A 52 -10.60 0.87 3.21
N PHE A 53 -10.03 0.73 4.40
CA PHE A 53 -10.37 1.57 5.54
C PHE A 53 -10.25 3.06 5.18
N TRP A 54 -9.08 3.50 4.68
CA TRP A 54 -8.87 4.91 4.35
C TRP A 54 -9.72 5.40 3.17
N THR A 55 -10.04 4.53 2.21
CA THR A 55 -10.98 4.85 1.13
C THR A 55 -12.41 5.03 1.65
N HIS A 56 -12.85 4.18 2.60
CA HIS A 56 -14.15 4.32 3.26
C HIS A 56 -14.23 5.58 4.11
N VAL A 57 -13.16 5.92 4.84
CA VAL A 57 -13.07 7.17 5.59
C VAL A 57 -13.19 8.37 4.65
N LYS A 58 -12.49 8.37 3.51
CA LYS A 58 -12.59 9.44 2.51
C LYS A 58 -13.98 9.58 1.89
N THR A 59 -14.68 8.48 1.68
CA THR A 59 -16.04 8.46 1.11
C THR A 59 -17.14 8.72 2.15
N GLY A 60 -16.77 9.01 3.40
CA GLY A 60 -17.70 9.28 4.50
C GLY A 60 -18.47 8.06 5.00
N ARG A 61 -18.04 6.84 4.62
CA ARG A 61 -18.66 5.58 5.04
C ARG A 61 -18.15 5.12 6.40
N GLU A 62 -16.96 5.57 6.79
CA GLU A 62 -16.36 5.28 8.09
C GLU A 62 -15.83 6.57 8.75
N SER A 63 -15.85 6.60 10.08
CA SER A 63 -15.29 7.70 10.86
C SER A 63 -13.79 7.51 11.03
N ILE A 64 -13.03 8.62 11.04
CA ILE A 64 -11.59 8.62 11.42
C ILE A 64 -11.43 7.87 12.76
N PRO A 65 -10.45 6.97 12.89
CA PRO A 65 -10.28 6.18 14.11
C PRO A 65 -9.69 7.07 15.20
N PHE A 66 -10.56 7.73 15.95
CA PHE A 66 -10.20 8.48 17.15
C PHE A 66 -10.09 7.51 18.35
N GLY A 67 -9.05 7.67 19.16
CA GLY A 67 -8.81 6.86 20.37
C GLY A 67 -7.73 5.78 20.22
N THR A 68 -7.56 4.98 21.27
CA THR A 68 -6.64 3.82 21.30
C THR A 68 -7.44 2.52 21.17
N LEU A 69 -6.85 1.50 20.53
CA LEU A 69 -7.41 0.15 20.41
C LEU A 69 -7.77 -0.47 21.77
N LEU A 70 -7.06 -0.08 22.85
CA LEU A 70 -7.20 -0.65 24.19
C LEU A 70 -8.12 0.15 25.14
N ARG A 71 -8.38 1.44 24.87
CA ARG A 71 -9.08 2.33 25.82
C ARG A 71 -10.23 3.13 25.22
N GLY A 72 -10.55 2.91 23.94
CA GLY A 72 -11.75 3.45 23.29
C GLY A 72 -11.59 4.88 22.76
N ARG A 73 -12.69 5.41 22.20
CA ARG A 73 -12.75 6.69 21.44
C ARG A 73 -12.45 7.96 22.26
N GLY A 74 -12.42 7.87 23.59
CA GLY A 74 -12.17 9.01 24.48
C GLY A 74 -10.71 9.17 24.93
N ASP A 75 -9.81 8.28 24.51
CA ASP A 75 -8.42 8.29 24.97
C ASP A 75 -7.55 9.19 24.08
N SER A 76 -7.01 10.27 24.66
CA SER A 76 -6.16 11.26 23.98
C SER A 76 -4.83 10.67 23.48
N ALA A 77 -4.51 9.43 23.87
CA ALA A 77 -3.26 8.77 23.50
C ALA A 77 -3.21 8.20 22.08
N GLY A 78 -4.34 8.13 21.35
CA GLY A 78 -4.39 7.60 19.98
C GLY A 78 -3.62 8.47 18.97
N ASP A 79 -3.00 7.84 17.98
CA ASP A 79 -2.14 8.54 17.01
C ASP A 79 -2.88 9.65 16.24
N MET A 80 -4.15 9.40 15.88
CA MET A 80 -4.99 10.40 15.22
C MET A 80 -5.35 11.58 16.13
N ASN A 81 -5.56 11.32 17.43
CA ASN A 81 -5.83 12.36 18.42
C ASN A 81 -4.61 13.27 18.60
N LYS A 82 -3.41 12.69 18.69
CA LYS A 82 -2.18 13.48 18.81
C LYS A 82 -1.92 14.34 17.57
N LEU A 83 -2.19 13.81 16.37
CA LEU A 83 -2.03 14.60 15.14
C LEU A 83 -2.99 15.81 15.09
N ILE A 84 -4.23 15.64 15.54
CA ILE A 84 -5.23 16.71 15.49
C ILE A 84 -5.09 17.69 16.67
N PHE A 85 -4.93 17.19 17.89
CA PHE A 85 -4.89 18.02 19.11
C PHE A 85 -3.50 18.56 19.47
N GLU A 86 -2.43 17.80 19.25
CA GLU A 86 -1.06 18.26 19.58
C GLU A 86 -0.35 18.92 18.39
N HIS A 87 -0.70 18.52 17.17
CA HIS A 87 -0.08 19.05 15.95
C HIS A 87 -1.00 19.95 15.11
N ASN A 88 -2.23 20.22 15.58
CA ASN A 88 -3.22 21.09 14.91
C ASN A 88 -3.49 20.70 13.44
N TRP A 89 -3.41 19.41 13.11
CA TRP A 89 -3.75 18.95 11.77
C TRP A 89 -5.25 19.05 11.55
N ASN A 90 -5.63 19.55 10.38
CA ASN A 90 -7.00 19.53 9.92
C ASN A 90 -7.40 18.06 9.61
N PRO A 91 -8.53 17.55 10.14
CA PRO A 91 -8.98 16.18 9.89
C PRO A 91 -9.11 15.85 8.38
N THR A 92 -9.54 16.81 7.58
CA THR A 92 -9.66 16.64 6.12
C THR A 92 -8.31 16.44 5.44
N ASP A 93 -7.30 17.22 5.84
CA ASP A 93 -5.95 17.12 5.27
C ASP A 93 -5.26 15.82 5.71
N LEU A 94 -5.55 15.34 6.91
CA LEU A 94 -5.10 14.05 7.41
C LEU A 94 -5.64 12.90 6.55
N VAL A 95 -6.95 12.88 6.29
CA VAL A 95 -7.58 11.84 5.45
C VAL A 95 -7.03 11.89 4.02
N ASN A 96 -6.87 13.09 3.46
CA ASN A 96 -6.30 13.26 2.13
C ASN A 96 -4.85 12.77 2.05
N THR A 97 -4.04 13.03 3.09
CA THR A 97 -2.65 12.58 3.17
C THR A 97 -2.55 11.06 3.23
N TYR A 98 -3.29 10.41 4.13
CA TYR A 98 -3.25 8.94 4.25
C TYR A 98 -3.84 8.24 3.03
N SER A 99 -4.94 8.75 2.48
CA SER A 99 -5.51 8.22 1.24
C SER A 99 -4.57 8.43 0.05
N GLY A 100 -3.89 9.58 -0.01
CA GLY A 100 -2.88 9.87 -1.01
C GLY A 100 -1.68 8.92 -0.91
N LEU A 101 -1.22 8.65 0.32
CA LEU A 101 -0.15 7.70 0.58
C LEU A 101 -0.53 6.27 0.14
N GLY A 102 -1.72 5.81 0.50
CA GLY A 102 -2.23 4.50 0.06
C GLY A 102 -2.28 4.37 -1.47
N ASN A 103 -2.77 5.42 -2.16
CA ASN A 103 -2.78 5.45 -3.63
C ASN A 103 -1.36 5.46 -4.23
N LEU A 104 -0.43 6.21 -3.64
CA LEU A 104 0.97 6.23 -4.09
C LEU A 104 1.61 4.84 -3.94
N CYS A 105 1.43 4.19 -2.79
CA CYS A 105 1.90 2.84 -2.56
C CYS A 105 1.28 1.84 -3.54
N LEU A 106 -0.01 1.96 -3.83
CA LEU A 106 -0.69 1.13 -4.82
C LEU A 106 -0.09 1.34 -6.23
N LEU A 107 0.16 2.58 -6.63
CA LEU A 107 0.80 2.90 -7.92
C LEU A 107 2.21 2.31 -8.00
N VAL A 108 2.99 2.37 -6.92
CA VAL A 108 4.32 1.74 -6.85
C VAL A 108 4.22 0.23 -7.00
N LEU A 109 3.28 -0.43 -6.32
CA LEU A 109 3.07 -1.87 -6.44
C LEU A 109 2.65 -2.27 -7.85
N ILE A 110 1.70 -1.56 -8.45
CA ILE A 110 1.28 -1.80 -9.84
C ILE A 110 2.48 -1.63 -10.78
N GLY A 111 3.25 -0.56 -10.62
CA GLY A 111 4.45 -0.29 -11.43
C GLY A 111 5.49 -1.41 -11.31
N LEU A 112 5.78 -1.87 -10.10
CA LEU A 112 6.70 -2.98 -9.84
C LEU A 112 6.21 -4.29 -10.48
N TYR A 113 4.94 -4.65 -10.25
CA TYR A 113 4.36 -5.87 -10.79
C TYR A 113 4.34 -5.86 -12.32
N LEU A 114 3.96 -4.73 -12.93
CA LEU A 114 4.01 -4.57 -14.39
C LEU A 114 5.45 -4.66 -14.91
N TYR A 115 6.39 -3.99 -14.26
CA TYR A 115 7.80 -4.03 -14.65
C TYR A 115 8.35 -5.46 -14.64
N PHE A 116 8.11 -6.23 -13.57
CA PHE A 116 8.56 -7.62 -13.49
C PHE A 116 7.82 -8.54 -14.46
N LEU A 117 6.51 -8.34 -14.65
CA LEU A 117 5.72 -9.08 -15.64
C LEU A 117 6.30 -8.90 -17.05
N ILE A 118 6.61 -7.65 -17.42
CA ILE A 118 7.22 -7.29 -18.71
C ILE A 118 8.63 -7.85 -18.84
N ARG A 119 9.45 -7.73 -17.77
CA ARG A 119 10.85 -8.19 -17.77
C ARG A 119 10.96 -9.71 -17.89
N GLN A 120 10.11 -10.45 -17.19
CA GLN A 120 10.09 -11.92 -17.22
C GLN A 120 9.44 -12.43 -18.51
N ASN A 121 8.37 -11.79 -18.99
CA ASN A 121 7.68 -12.17 -20.22
C ASN A 121 8.06 -11.27 -21.41
N LYS A 122 9.34 -11.26 -21.80
CA LYS A 122 9.75 -10.61 -23.06
C LYS A 122 8.94 -11.13 -24.27
N ALA A 123 8.53 -12.40 -24.25
CA ALA A 123 7.64 -13.00 -25.25
C ALA A 123 6.24 -12.35 -25.30
N PHE A 124 5.68 -11.95 -24.16
CA PHE A 124 4.39 -11.25 -24.09
C PHE A 124 4.50 -9.85 -24.74
N LEU A 125 5.59 -9.13 -24.48
CA LEU A 125 5.90 -7.87 -25.15
C LEU A 125 5.98 -8.01 -26.68
N PHE A 126 6.65 -9.06 -27.17
CA PHE A 126 6.72 -9.34 -28.61
C PHE A 126 5.34 -9.60 -29.21
N GLY A 127 4.49 -10.39 -28.55
CA GLY A 127 3.11 -10.64 -28.99
C GLY A 127 2.21 -9.39 -28.95
N LEU A 128 2.35 -8.54 -27.93
CA LEU A 128 1.61 -7.27 -27.84
C LEU A 128 2.04 -6.31 -28.96
N LYS A 129 3.35 -6.19 -29.21
CA LYS A 129 3.90 -5.35 -30.27
C LYS A 129 3.41 -5.81 -31.64
N GLN A 130 3.37 -7.12 -31.90
CA GLN A 130 2.81 -7.67 -33.14
C GLN A 130 1.31 -7.36 -33.29
N ARG A 131 0.51 -7.50 -32.22
CA ARG A 131 -0.93 -7.17 -32.27
C ARG A 131 -1.21 -5.68 -32.50
N ILE A 132 -0.42 -4.81 -31.88
CA ILE A 132 -0.56 -3.35 -32.06
C ILE A 132 -0.14 -2.94 -33.48
N LEU A 133 0.99 -3.46 -33.99
CA LEU A 133 1.43 -3.20 -35.36
C LEU A 133 0.43 -3.73 -36.39
N PHE A 134 -0.16 -4.90 -36.16
CA PHE A 134 -1.21 -5.45 -37.05
C PHE A 134 -2.48 -4.60 -37.07
N ARG A 135 -2.86 -3.96 -35.96
CA ARG A 135 -3.99 -3.01 -35.92
C ARG A 135 -3.68 -1.67 -36.59
N LEU A 136 -2.42 -1.22 -36.54
CA LEU A 136 -2.00 0.06 -37.11
C LEU A 136 -1.67 -0.03 -38.61
N GLY A 137 -1.28 -1.21 -39.11
CA GLY A 137 -1.00 -1.46 -40.53
C GLY A 137 -2.21 -1.84 -41.39
N ASN A 138 -3.42 -1.88 -40.81
CA ASN A 138 -4.68 -2.17 -41.51
C ASN A 138 -5.51 -0.88 -41.81
N TRP A 139 -4.84 0.27 -41.93
CA TRP A 139 -5.37 1.53 -42.46
C TRP A 139 -4.57 1.93 -43.70
#